data_AF-A0A356X6K0-F1
#
_entry.id   AF-A0A356X6K0-F1
#
_cell.length_a   1.000
_cell.length_b   1.000
_cell.length_c   1.000
_cell.angle_alpha   90.00
_cell.angle_beta   90.00
_cell.angle_gamma   90.00
#
_symmetry.space_group_name_H-M   'P 1'
#
loop_
_entity.id
_entity.type
_entity.pdbx_description
1 polymer ?
#
loop_
_entity_poly.entity_id
_entity_poly.type
_entity_poly.pdbx_seq_one_letter_code
_entity_poly.pdbx_strand_id
1 'polypeptide(L)'
;ARIWNAMTATDVKPEVFGEIADTISVCFSKGLGAPVGSMLLSSKERIAKARRFRKMWGGGMRQVGLLAAAADYALENNWDKLGEDHRRAKEVAQVIFDSKFLAVDMNKLQTNILLFDTVNETAENVIAKLAKKDIQMIPFGPNTIRATFHFEITDEDVEQVKKALAEIGE
;
A
#
# COMPACT_ATOMS: atom_id res chain seq x y z
N ALA A 1 -1.27 10.23 1.05
CA ALA A 1 -1.65 8.83 1.38
C ALA A 1 -0.48 7.84 1.33
N ARG A 2 0.45 7.95 0.38
CA ARG A 2 1.57 7.00 0.18
C ARG A 2 2.92 7.48 0.73
N ILE A 3 2.92 8.63 1.41
CA ILE A 3 4.16 9.31 1.81
C ILE A 3 5.03 8.43 2.72
N TRP A 4 4.44 7.64 3.62
CA TRP A 4 5.18 6.71 4.47
C TRP A 4 5.99 5.69 3.68
N ASN A 5 5.38 5.12 2.62
CA ASN A 5 6.07 4.20 1.73
C ASN A 5 7.14 4.92 0.90
N ALA A 6 6.87 6.15 0.44
CA ALA A 6 7.85 6.95 -0.29
C ALA A 6 9.07 7.28 0.58
N MET A 7 8.86 7.80 1.79
CA MET A 7 9.90 8.07 2.79
C MET A 7 10.73 6.81 3.07
N THR A 8 10.07 5.67 3.27
CA THR A 8 10.76 4.38 3.52
C THR A 8 11.60 3.94 2.33
N ALA A 9 11.10 4.09 1.10
CA ALA A 9 11.79 3.64 -0.10
C ALA A 9 12.95 4.56 -0.52
N THR A 10 12.85 5.87 -0.26
CA THR A 10 13.84 6.86 -0.72
C THR A 10 14.79 7.33 0.38
N ASP A 11 14.56 6.94 1.63
CA ASP A 11 15.28 7.42 2.82
C ASP A 11 15.32 8.97 2.94
N VAL A 12 14.29 9.62 2.37
CA VAL A 12 14.16 11.08 2.43
C VAL A 12 13.55 11.45 3.76
N LYS A 13 14.25 12.32 4.49
CA LYS A 13 13.82 12.81 5.80
C LYS A 13 12.43 13.48 5.74
N PRO A 14 11.53 13.24 6.70
CA PRO A 14 10.18 13.78 6.67
C PRO A 14 10.08 15.30 6.53
N GLU A 15 11.04 16.04 7.08
CA GLU A 15 11.09 17.51 7.08
C GLU A 15 11.15 18.08 5.66
N VAL A 16 11.85 17.41 4.74
CA VAL A 16 12.01 17.84 3.34
C VAL A 16 10.65 17.98 2.66
N PHE A 17 9.71 17.07 2.94
CA PHE A 17 8.36 17.15 2.38
C PHE A 17 7.60 18.36 2.89
N GLY A 18 7.86 18.82 4.12
CA GLY A 18 7.29 20.02 4.71
C GLY A 18 7.82 21.32 4.09
N GLU A 19 9.02 21.29 3.51
CA GLU A 19 9.63 22.45 2.85
C GLU A 19 9.11 22.64 1.42
N ILE A 20 8.75 21.55 0.73
CA ILE A 20 8.34 21.58 -0.68
C ILE A 20 6.82 21.59 -0.89
N ALA A 21 6.02 21.52 0.19
CA ALA A 21 4.57 21.43 0.11
C ALA A 21 3.86 22.33 1.12
N ASP A 22 2.91 23.14 0.63
CA ASP A 22 2.02 23.97 1.47
C ASP A 22 1.07 23.13 2.34
N THR A 23 0.72 21.93 1.87
CA THR A 23 -0.22 21.00 2.51
C THR A 23 0.19 19.56 2.25
N ILE A 24 0.13 18.71 3.27
CA ILE A 24 0.44 17.28 3.17
C ILE A 24 -0.73 16.48 3.73
N SER A 25 -1.18 15.46 3.00
CA SER A 25 -2.16 14.50 3.50
C SER A 25 -1.53 13.12 3.70
N VAL A 26 -1.63 12.63 4.94
CA VAL A 26 -1.15 11.31 5.36
C VAL A 26 -2.31 10.41 5.74
N CYS A 27 -2.17 9.10 5.54
CA CYS A 27 -3.15 8.10 5.96
C CYS A 27 -2.51 7.18 6.99
N PHE A 28 -3.23 6.87 8.07
CA PHE A 28 -2.81 5.87 9.06
C PHE A 28 -3.45 4.51 8.77
N SER A 29 -4.60 4.49 8.10
CA SER A 29 -5.38 3.29 7.83
C SER A 29 -5.01 2.55 6.54
N LYS A 30 -3.71 2.41 6.29
CA LYS A 30 -3.16 1.66 5.14
C LYS A 30 -2.04 0.76 5.66
N GLY A 31 -0.83 0.85 5.09
CA GLY A 31 0.32 0.05 5.54
C GLY A 31 0.71 0.26 7.01
N LEU A 32 0.33 1.38 7.64
CA LEU A 32 0.54 1.56 9.08
C LEU A 32 -0.46 0.76 9.95
N GLY A 33 -1.61 0.34 9.41
CA GLY A 33 -2.53 -0.56 10.12
C GLY A 33 -3.47 0.06 11.14
N ALA A 34 -3.59 1.39 11.23
CA ALA A 34 -4.63 1.99 12.07
C ALA A 34 -6.02 1.67 11.50
N PRO A 35 -7.06 1.46 12.33
CA PRO A 35 -8.38 1.09 11.82
C PRO A 35 -9.04 2.22 11.01
N VAL A 36 -8.84 3.47 11.43
CA VAL A 36 -9.38 4.68 10.78
C VAL A 36 -8.37 5.81 10.95
N GLY A 37 -8.22 6.65 9.93
CA GLY A 37 -7.63 7.97 10.13
C GLY A 37 -6.74 8.45 9.01
N SER A 38 -6.76 9.77 8.83
CA SER A 38 -5.84 10.54 8.02
C SER A 38 -5.58 11.87 8.71
N MET A 39 -4.49 12.53 8.34
CA MET A 39 -4.14 13.85 8.85
C MET A 39 -3.78 14.78 7.70
N LEU A 40 -4.22 16.04 7.83
CA LEU A 40 -3.79 17.15 7.00
C LEU A 40 -2.76 17.95 7.81
N LEU A 41 -1.54 18.06 7.30
CA LEU A 41 -0.49 18.94 7.82
C LEU A 41 -0.44 20.18 6.95
N SER A 42 -0.40 21.36 7.57
CA SER A 42 -0.27 22.65 6.89
C SER A 42 -0.02 23.76 7.92
N SER A 43 0.05 25.01 7.47
CA SER A 43 0.15 26.18 8.34
C SER A 43 -1.08 26.33 9.25
N LYS A 44 -0.90 26.99 10.40
CA LYS A 44 -2.00 27.27 11.35
C LYS A 44 -3.21 27.93 10.67
N GLU A 45 -2.96 28.88 9.76
CA GLU A 45 -4.03 29.58 9.03
C GLU A 45 -4.84 28.61 8.15
N ARG A 46 -4.17 27.76 7.37
CA ARG A 46 -4.83 26.78 6.50
C ARG A 46 -5.57 25.72 7.31
N ILE A 47 -5.00 25.26 8.43
CA ILE A 47 -5.68 24.32 9.32
C ILE A 47 -6.93 24.94 9.96
N ALA A 48 -6.93 26.22 10.30
CA ALA A 48 -8.13 26.90 10.80
C ALA A 48 -9.28 26.88 9.76
N LYS A 49 -8.97 27.14 8.49
CA LYS A 49 -9.92 27.03 7.37
C LYS A 49 -10.35 25.57 7.15
N ALA A 50 -9.41 24.63 7.12
CA ALA A 50 -9.69 23.20 6.93
C ALA A 50 -10.59 22.62 8.03
N ARG A 51 -10.47 23.06 9.29
CA ARG A 51 -11.36 22.65 10.38
C ARG A 51 -12.81 23.08 10.16
N ARG A 52 -13.05 24.24 9.52
CA ARG A 52 -14.40 24.67 9.13
C ARG A 52 -14.99 23.73 8.08
N PHE A 53 -14.23 23.42 7.02
CA PHE A 53 -14.64 22.45 6.00
C PHE A 53 -14.87 21.05 6.58
N ARG A 54 -13.97 20.58 7.46
CA ARG A 54 -14.15 19.32 8.18
C ARG A 54 -15.47 19.28 8.93
N LYS A 55 -15.90 20.39 9.56
CA LYS A 55 -17.20 20.44 10.24
C LYS A 55 -18.37 20.44 9.26
N MET A 56 -18.25 21.18 8.16
CA MET A 56 -19.26 21.28 7.10
C MET A 56 -19.52 19.93 6.42
N TRP A 57 -18.47 19.16 6.14
CA TRP A 57 -18.55 17.83 5.53
C TRP A 57 -18.77 16.70 6.54
N GLY A 58 -19.04 17.00 7.82
CA GLY A 58 -19.37 15.99 8.82
C GLY A 58 -18.19 15.25 9.47
N GLY A 59 -16.93 15.56 9.13
CA GLY A 59 -15.74 14.97 9.74
C GLY A 59 -15.42 15.45 11.17
N GLY A 60 -16.26 16.30 11.75
CA GLY A 60 -16.13 16.79 13.13
C GLY A 60 -16.64 15.79 14.17
N MET A 61 -15.98 14.64 14.27
CA MET A 61 -16.32 13.55 15.20
C MET A 61 -16.11 13.94 16.67
N ARG A 62 -16.74 13.20 17.60
CA ARG A 62 -16.65 13.42 19.05
C ARG A 62 -15.52 12.62 19.66
N GLN A 63 -15.77 11.54 20.39
CA GLN A 63 -14.79 10.76 21.17
C GLN A 63 -13.77 10.00 20.28
N VAL A 64 -13.00 10.74 19.48
CA VAL A 64 -12.04 10.26 18.48
C VAL A 64 -10.70 9.84 19.10
N GLY A 65 -10.50 10.07 20.40
CA GLY A 65 -9.24 9.76 21.10
C GLY A 65 -8.79 8.31 20.92
N LEU A 66 -9.71 7.34 20.89
CA LEU A 66 -9.38 5.94 20.65
C LEU A 66 -8.80 5.71 19.24
N LEU A 67 -9.38 6.33 18.21
CA LEU A 67 -8.88 6.22 16.84
C LEU A 67 -7.55 6.97 16.68
N ALA A 68 -7.39 8.10 17.37
CA ALA A 68 -6.14 8.85 17.38
C ALA A 68 -5.01 8.04 18.05
N ALA A 69 -5.28 7.37 19.18
CA ALA A 69 -4.32 6.50 19.86
C ALA A 69 -3.91 5.30 18.98
N ALA A 70 -4.85 4.70 18.24
CA ALA A 70 -4.52 3.63 17.30
C ALA A 70 -3.64 4.13 16.14
N ALA A 71 -3.85 5.36 15.65
CA ALA A 71 -3.00 5.98 14.64
C ALA A 71 -1.60 6.31 15.17
N ASP A 72 -1.51 6.77 16.41
CA ASP A 72 -0.25 7.08 17.11
C ASP A 72 0.60 5.80 17.29
N TYR A 73 -0.01 4.75 17.85
CA TYR A 73 0.62 3.43 17.97
C TYR A 73 1.08 2.88 16.62
N ALA A 74 0.23 2.95 15.60
CA ALA A 74 0.54 2.50 14.25
C ALA A 74 1.76 3.23 13.65
N LEU A 75 1.87 4.54 13.90
CA LEU A 75 3.01 5.32 13.43
C LEU A 75 4.31 4.89 14.13
N GLU A 76 4.29 4.72 15.45
CA GLU A 76 5.46 4.35 16.23
C GLU A 76 5.92 2.91 15.98
N ASN A 77 5.00 1.97 15.75
CA ASN A 77 5.30 0.54 15.77
C ASN A 77 5.30 -0.14 14.40
N ASN A 78 4.65 0.45 13.39
CA ASN A 78 4.46 -0.18 12.08
C ASN A 78 5.13 0.57 10.93
N TRP A 79 5.67 1.78 11.14
CA TRP A 79 6.39 2.48 10.06
C TRP A 79 7.58 1.66 9.57
N ASP A 80 8.45 1.19 10.48
CA ASP A 80 9.65 0.44 10.10
C ASP A 80 9.33 -0.88 9.37
N LYS A 81 8.12 -1.43 9.57
CA LYS A 81 7.65 -2.65 8.88
C LYS A 81 7.36 -2.42 7.39
N LEU A 82 7.18 -1.18 6.95
CA LEU A 82 6.92 -0.88 5.54
C LEU A 82 8.08 -1.34 4.64
N GLY A 83 9.32 -1.38 5.15
CA GLY A 83 10.47 -1.91 4.42
C GLY A 83 10.31 -3.40 4.09
N GLU A 84 9.77 -4.17 5.03
CA GLU A 84 9.48 -5.60 4.82
C GLU A 84 8.39 -5.80 3.76
N ASP A 85 7.37 -4.94 3.73
CA ASP A 85 6.36 -4.97 2.66
C ASP A 85 6.99 -4.74 1.28
N HIS A 86 8.01 -3.86 1.18
CA HIS A 86 8.71 -3.58 -0.08
C HIS A 86 9.59 -4.76 -0.50
N ARG A 87 10.28 -5.39 0.46
CA ARG A 87 11.07 -6.60 0.25
C ARG A 87 10.20 -7.73 -0.30
N ARG A 88 9.09 -8.04 0.36
CA ARG A 88 8.14 -9.08 -0.05
C ARG A 88 7.57 -8.83 -1.45
N ALA A 89 7.23 -7.57 -1.76
CA ALA A 89 6.77 -7.21 -3.09
C ALA A 89 7.83 -7.51 -4.17
N LYS A 90 9.11 -7.22 -3.90
CA LYS A 90 10.23 -7.54 -4.82
C LYS A 90 10.45 -9.04 -4.98
N GLU A 91 10.34 -9.82 -3.91
CA GLU A 91 10.49 -11.28 -3.97
C GLU A 91 9.42 -11.93 -4.85
N VAL A 92 8.15 -11.52 -4.70
CA VAL A 92 7.07 -11.99 -5.57
C VAL A 92 7.27 -11.52 -7.00
N ALA A 93 7.72 -10.28 -7.20
CA ALA A 93 7.98 -9.74 -8.54
C ALA A 93 9.05 -10.53 -9.28
N GLN A 94 10.06 -11.07 -8.59
CA GLN A 94 11.10 -11.90 -9.23
C GLN A 94 10.50 -13.17 -9.85
N VAL A 95 9.59 -13.85 -9.15
CA VAL A 95 8.89 -15.04 -9.70
C VAL A 95 8.08 -14.69 -10.95
N ILE A 96 7.45 -13.51 -10.94
CA ILE A 96 6.69 -13.02 -12.09
C ILE A 96 7.61 -12.69 -13.26
N PHE A 97 8.77 -12.09 -12.99
CA PHE A 97 9.77 -11.74 -14.00
C PHE A 97 10.31 -12.97 -14.73
N ASP A 98 10.45 -14.09 -14.01
CA ASP A 98 10.92 -15.37 -14.56
C ASP A 98 9.81 -16.17 -15.28
N SER A 99 8.55 -15.71 -15.21
CA SER A 99 7.39 -16.36 -15.84
C SER A 99 7.29 -16.06 -17.35
N LYS A 100 6.71 -17.01 -18.10
CA LYS A 100 6.32 -16.81 -19.52
C LYS A 100 4.87 -16.32 -19.69
N PHE A 101 4.07 -16.40 -18.63
CA PHE A 101 2.62 -16.14 -18.67
C PHE A 101 2.23 -14.83 -18.00
N LEU A 102 3.17 -14.26 -17.23
CA LEU A 102 3.04 -13.01 -16.53
C LEU A 102 4.22 -12.11 -16.90
N ALA A 103 4.03 -10.80 -16.82
CA ALA A 103 5.06 -9.82 -17.13
C ALA A 103 5.08 -8.71 -16.08
N VAL A 104 6.27 -8.34 -15.62
CA VAL A 104 6.45 -7.26 -14.65
C VAL A 104 7.61 -6.36 -15.08
N ASP A 105 7.44 -5.06 -14.87
CA ASP A 105 8.51 -4.08 -15.02
C ASP A 105 9.15 -3.81 -13.65
N MET A 106 10.30 -4.45 -13.41
CA MET A 106 11.04 -4.32 -12.15
C MET A 106 11.45 -2.88 -11.84
N ASN A 107 11.60 -2.01 -12.85
CA ASN A 107 11.96 -0.60 -12.64
C ASN A 107 10.79 0.22 -12.07
N LYS A 108 9.54 -0.21 -12.28
CA LYS A 108 8.36 0.46 -11.73
C LYS A 108 8.04 0.03 -10.31
N LEU A 109 8.64 -1.05 -9.82
CA LEU A 109 8.42 -1.55 -8.47
C LEU A 109 9.30 -0.81 -7.45
N GLN A 110 8.72 0.23 -6.85
CA GLN A 110 9.43 1.11 -5.91
C GLN A 110 9.03 0.90 -4.44
N THR A 111 7.85 0.33 -4.16
CA THR A 111 7.28 0.21 -2.80
C THR A 111 6.45 -1.08 -2.68
N ASN A 112 5.53 -1.17 -1.71
CA ASN A 112 4.67 -2.34 -1.47
C ASN A 112 3.54 -2.60 -2.51
N ILE A 113 3.54 -1.93 -3.66
CA ILE A 113 2.53 -2.16 -4.72
C ILE A 113 3.23 -2.77 -5.91
N LEU A 114 2.78 -3.98 -6.27
CA LEU A 114 3.24 -4.74 -7.41
C LEU A 114 2.15 -4.73 -8.48
N LEU A 115 2.47 -4.14 -9.63
CA LEU A 115 1.66 -4.19 -10.84
C LEU A 115 2.34 -5.13 -11.84
N PHE A 116 1.58 -6.06 -12.39
CA PHE A 116 2.06 -7.00 -13.39
C PHE A 116 0.93 -7.37 -14.34
N ASP A 117 1.30 -7.74 -15.56
CA ASP A 117 0.39 -8.06 -16.64
C ASP A 117 0.29 -9.57 -16.86
N THR A 118 -0.87 -10.01 -17.32
CA THR A 118 -1.13 -11.36 -17.80
C THR A 118 -0.96 -11.39 -19.32
N VAL A 119 -0.27 -12.40 -19.84
CA VAL A 119 0.10 -12.46 -21.28
C VAL A 119 -1.01 -13.07 -22.13
N ASN A 120 -1.53 -14.23 -21.72
CA ASN A 120 -2.44 -15.04 -22.54
C ASN A 120 -3.89 -15.08 -22.04
N GLU A 121 -4.17 -14.48 -20.88
CA GLU A 121 -5.47 -14.53 -20.21
C GLU A 121 -5.83 -13.16 -19.67
N THR A 122 -7.08 -12.95 -19.26
CA THR A 122 -7.49 -11.74 -18.55
C THR A 122 -7.01 -11.75 -17.10
N ALA A 123 -6.82 -10.56 -16.52
CA ALA A 123 -6.49 -10.40 -15.11
C ALA A 123 -7.51 -11.12 -14.21
N GLU A 124 -8.80 -11.00 -14.53
CA GLU A 124 -9.88 -11.64 -13.77
C GLU A 124 -9.78 -13.17 -13.74
N ASN A 125 -9.41 -13.80 -14.86
CA ASN A 125 -9.26 -15.25 -14.93
C ASN A 125 -8.10 -15.75 -14.06
N VAL A 126 -6.96 -15.07 -14.12
CA VAL A 126 -5.80 -15.41 -13.27
C VAL A 126 -6.11 -15.16 -11.80
N ILE A 127 -6.76 -14.04 -11.46
CA ILE A 127 -7.22 -13.76 -10.09
C ILE A 127 -8.17 -14.85 -9.59
N ALA A 128 -9.11 -15.32 -10.43
CA ALA A 128 -10.02 -16.40 -10.06
C ALA A 128 -9.28 -17.73 -9.81
N LYS A 129 -8.18 -18.02 -10.51
CA LYS A 129 -7.31 -19.18 -10.23
C LYS A 129 -6.58 -19.02 -8.89
N LEU A 130 -6.02 -17.85 -8.62
CA LEU A 130 -5.35 -17.54 -7.35
C LEU A 130 -6.32 -17.58 -6.15
N ALA A 131 -7.55 -17.11 -6.33
CA ALA A 131 -8.58 -17.12 -5.28
C ALA A 131 -8.94 -18.54 -4.83
N LYS A 132 -8.86 -19.55 -5.71
CA LYS A 132 -9.05 -20.97 -5.33
C LYS A 132 -7.95 -21.51 -4.42
N LYS A 133 -6.83 -20.79 -4.30
CA LYS A 133 -5.70 -21.07 -3.42
C LYS A 133 -5.66 -20.07 -2.26
N ASP A 134 -6.78 -19.42 -1.95
CA ASP A 134 -6.94 -18.38 -0.91
C ASP A 134 -6.06 -17.13 -1.09
N ILE A 135 -5.61 -16.85 -2.33
CA ILE A 135 -4.82 -15.65 -2.64
C ILE A 135 -5.71 -14.60 -3.30
N GLN A 136 -5.83 -13.45 -2.65
CA GLN A 136 -6.63 -12.33 -3.15
C GLN A 136 -5.76 -11.22 -3.75
N MET A 137 -6.11 -10.81 -4.96
CA MET A 137 -5.54 -9.65 -5.66
C MET A 137 -6.67 -8.95 -6.40
N ILE A 138 -6.41 -7.76 -6.95
CA ILE A 138 -7.44 -7.01 -7.68
C ILE A 138 -7.05 -6.77 -9.14
N PRO A 139 -8.02 -6.71 -10.06
CA PRO A 139 -7.74 -6.29 -11.42
C PRO A 139 -7.44 -4.78 -11.45
N PHE A 140 -6.55 -4.38 -12.34
CA PHE A 140 -6.16 -3.00 -12.58
C PHE A 140 -6.15 -2.68 -14.09
N GLY A 141 -7.14 -3.23 -14.79
CA GLY A 141 -7.25 -3.22 -16.24
C GLY A 141 -7.62 -4.62 -16.75
N PRO A 142 -7.83 -4.79 -18.07
CA PRO A 142 -8.22 -6.09 -18.64
C PRO A 142 -7.17 -7.19 -18.44
N ASN A 143 -5.89 -6.81 -18.44
CA ASN A 143 -4.75 -7.73 -18.33
C ASN A 143 -3.78 -7.38 -17.20
N THR A 144 -4.05 -6.35 -16.39
CA THR A 144 -3.14 -5.95 -15.31
C THR A 144 -3.71 -6.37 -13.96
N ILE A 145 -2.87 -6.92 -13.10
CA ILE A 145 -3.19 -7.29 -11.71
C ILE A 145 -2.41 -6.38 -10.78
N ARG A 146 -3.06 -5.95 -9.68
CA ARG A 146 -2.42 -5.24 -8.58
C ARG A 146 -2.41 -6.11 -7.33
N ALA A 147 -1.20 -6.44 -6.86
CA ALA A 147 -0.95 -6.94 -5.52
C ALA A 147 -0.48 -5.78 -4.62
N THR A 148 -0.92 -5.76 -3.36
CA THR A 148 -0.50 -4.75 -2.38
C THR A 148 -0.12 -5.43 -1.10
N PHE A 149 1.12 -5.27 -0.68
CA PHE A 149 1.67 -5.89 0.51
C PHE A 149 1.42 -5.01 1.74
N HIS A 150 1.25 -5.63 2.90
CA HIS A 150 1.07 -4.95 4.18
C HIS A 150 1.54 -5.86 5.32
N PHE A 151 1.68 -5.29 6.52
CA PHE A 151 2.29 -5.93 7.69
C PHE A 151 1.63 -7.24 8.16
N GLU A 152 0.41 -7.56 7.72
CA GLU A 152 -0.27 -8.82 8.06
C GLU A 152 0.06 -9.95 7.08
N ILE A 153 0.73 -9.65 5.96
CA ILE A 153 1.25 -10.65 5.03
C ILE A 153 2.59 -11.13 5.58
N THR A 154 2.65 -12.41 5.91
CA THR A 154 3.83 -13.08 6.45
C THR A 154 4.78 -13.57 5.35
N ASP A 155 5.97 -14.04 5.73
CA ASP A 155 6.89 -14.65 4.76
C ASP A 155 6.36 -16.01 4.28
N GLU A 156 5.61 -16.72 5.12
CA GLU A 156 4.91 -17.96 4.77
C GLU A 156 3.84 -17.71 3.69
N ASP A 157 3.06 -16.63 3.82
CA ASP A 157 2.07 -16.24 2.81
C ASP A 157 2.77 -15.90 1.47
N VAL A 158 3.92 -15.22 1.53
CA VAL A 158 4.72 -14.89 0.34
C VAL A 158 5.20 -16.15 -0.38
N GLU A 159 5.66 -17.17 0.36
CA GLU A 159 6.05 -18.44 -0.25
C GLU A 159 4.86 -19.17 -0.90
N GLN A 160 3.67 -19.11 -0.30
CA GLN A 160 2.45 -19.64 -0.93
C GLN A 160 2.11 -18.89 -2.23
N VAL A 161 2.21 -17.56 -2.22
CA VAL A 161 1.97 -16.71 -3.41
C VAL A 161 2.98 -17.04 -4.51
N LYS A 162 4.27 -17.15 -4.18
CA LYS A 162 5.33 -17.49 -5.14
C LYS A 162 5.07 -18.84 -5.82
N LYS A 163 4.73 -19.88 -5.06
CA LYS A 163 4.36 -21.19 -5.60
C LYS A 163 3.15 -21.10 -6.53
N ALA A 164 2.09 -20.44 -6.07
CA ALA A 164 0.86 -20.31 -6.84
C ALA A 164 1.05 -19.56 -8.16
N LEU A 165 1.91 -18.53 -8.20
CA LEU A 165 2.24 -17.77 -9.40
C LEU A 165 3.14 -18.55 -10.37
N ALA A 166 4.06 -19.37 -9.85
CA ALA A 166 4.91 -20.22 -10.68
C ALA A 166 4.11 -21.28 -11.45
N GLU A 167 3.02 -21.77 -10.86
CA GLU A 167 2.09 -22.72 -11.49
C GLU A 167 1.13 -22.07 -12.51
N ILE A 168 1.12 -20.74 -12.65
CA ILE A 168 0.26 -20.08 -13.64
C ILE A 168 0.76 -20.37 -15.05
N GLY A 169 -0.04 -21.14 -15.80
CA GLY A 169 0.23 -21.48 -17.20
C GLY A 169 0.85 -22.87 -17.39
N GLU A 170 1.07 -23.62 -16.31
CA GLU A 170 1.06 -25.09 -16.36
C GLU A 170 -0.35 -25.63 -16.64
#